data_AF-A0A818A9Q2-F1
#
_entry.id   AF-A0A818A9Q2-F1
#
_cell.length_a   1.000
_cell.length_b   1.000
_cell.length_c   1.000
_cell.angle_alpha   90.00
_cell.angle_beta   90.00
_cell.angle_gamma   90.00
#
_symmetry.space_group_name_H-M   'P 1'
#
loop_
_entity.id
_entity.type
_entity.pdbx_description
1 polymer ?
#
loop_
_entity_poly.entity_id
_entity_poly.type
_entity_poly.pdbx_seq_one_letter_code
_entity_poly.pdbx_strand_id
1 'polypeptide(L)'
;MGNAGTISAGDIQWMTAGGGLMHEEMPVAEEEGLSGFQLWVNLPKKLKMTKPRYQEVKADKIPVYEKDGAKIKVIAGEVGDVKGAVSEIYAEPNYLDVTLEANAEFTHQITLGHNAFAYIFDGSADFDESGNLVANPKLVILTDGDFVKIKAGEN
;
A
#
# COMPACT_ATOMS: atom_id res chain seq x y z
N MET A 1 -15.98 -5.09 -19.74
CA MET A 1 -16.34 -5.36 -18.33
C MET A 1 -17.38 -4.30 -17.96
N GLY A 2 -18.43 -4.67 -17.24
CA GLY A 2 -19.52 -3.76 -16.84
C GLY A 2 -19.57 -3.59 -15.33
N ASN A 3 -18.41 -3.57 -14.68
CA ASN A 3 -18.32 -3.44 -13.24
C ASN A 3 -18.64 -1.99 -12.87
N ALA A 4 -19.59 -1.82 -11.95
CA ALA A 4 -19.91 -0.55 -11.33
C ALA A 4 -19.89 -0.77 -9.81
N GLY A 5 -19.27 0.15 -9.09
CA GLY A 5 -19.12 0.06 -7.64
C GLY A 5 -18.77 1.43 -7.07
N THR A 6 -19.16 1.65 -5.82
CA THR A 6 -18.73 2.80 -5.02
C THR A 6 -17.58 2.35 -4.15
N ILE A 7 -16.47 3.09 -4.22
CA ILE A 7 -15.30 2.91 -3.36
C ILE A 7 -15.52 3.80 -2.13
N SER A 8 -15.62 3.19 -0.96
CA SER A 8 -15.72 3.91 0.31
C SER A 8 -14.36 4.02 0.99
N ALA A 9 -14.27 4.81 2.07
CA ALA A 9 -13.03 4.99 2.82
C ALA A 9 -12.44 3.62 3.26
N GLY A 10 -11.18 3.40 2.88
CA GLY A 10 -10.44 2.17 3.18
C GLY A 10 -10.72 0.99 2.24
N ASP A 11 -11.65 1.11 1.28
CA ASP A 11 -11.81 0.11 0.23
C ASP A 11 -10.61 0.13 -0.73
N ILE A 12 -10.33 -1.00 -1.37
CA ILE A 12 -9.29 -1.15 -2.38
C ILE A 12 -9.92 -1.51 -3.72
N GLN A 13 -9.45 -0.84 -4.76
CA GLN A 13 -9.67 -1.24 -6.14
C GLN A 13 -8.34 -1.60 -6.79
N TRP A 14 -8.16 -2.87 -7.19
CA TRP A 14 -6.99 -3.32 -7.93
C TRP A 14 -7.35 -3.69 -9.36
N MET A 15 -6.77 -2.95 -10.32
CA MET A 15 -7.03 -3.14 -11.74
C MET A 15 -5.78 -3.54 -12.50
N THR A 16 -5.87 -4.64 -13.23
CA THR A 16 -4.90 -5.00 -14.27
C THR A 16 -5.48 -4.61 -15.61
N ALA A 17 -5.00 -3.52 -16.21
CA ALA A 17 -5.53 -3.02 -17.48
C ALA A 17 -5.19 -3.94 -18.68
N GLY A 18 -4.00 -4.53 -18.71
CA GLY A 18 -3.58 -5.46 -19.77
C GLY A 18 -3.77 -4.87 -21.17
N GLY A 19 -4.38 -5.64 -22.08
CA GLY A 19 -4.62 -5.25 -23.47
C GLY A 19 -5.58 -4.06 -23.66
N GLY A 20 -6.16 -3.52 -22.59
CA GLY A 20 -6.95 -2.29 -22.60
C GLY A 20 -8.14 -2.36 -21.65
N LEU A 21 -8.34 -1.29 -20.88
CA LEU A 21 -9.49 -1.08 -20.00
C LEU A 21 -9.94 0.38 -20.13
N MET A 22 -11.22 0.59 -20.44
CA MET A 22 -11.85 1.90 -20.37
C MET A 22 -12.67 1.94 -19.09
N HIS A 23 -12.42 2.94 -18.23
CA HIS A 23 -13.11 3.14 -16.96
C HIS A 23 -13.22 4.64 -16.66
N GLU A 24 -14.10 4.97 -15.73
CA GLU A 24 -14.31 6.31 -15.23
C GLU A 24 -14.39 6.22 -13.70
N GLU A 25 -13.66 7.08 -13.01
CA GLU A 25 -13.67 7.19 -11.55
C GLU A 25 -14.12 8.60 -11.21
N MET A 26 -15.39 8.75 -10.84
CA MET A 26 -15.99 10.05 -10.55
C MET A 26 -16.11 10.23 -9.03
N PRO A 27 -15.55 11.31 -8.47
CA PRO A 27 -15.69 11.59 -7.05
C PRO A 27 -17.16 11.87 -6.72
N VAL A 28 -17.65 11.26 -5.65
CA VAL A 28 -18.92 11.64 -5.02
C VAL A 28 -18.59 12.69 -3.96
N ALA A 29 -19.11 13.91 -4.12
CA ALA A 29 -18.76 15.00 -3.22
C ALA A 29 -19.18 14.69 -1.77
N GLU A 30 -18.23 14.79 -0.86
CA GLU A 30 -18.43 14.70 0.60
C GLU A 30 -17.97 16.01 1.25
N GLU A 31 -18.62 16.43 2.35
CA GLU A 31 -18.31 17.70 3.02
C GLU A 31 -16.86 17.77 3.54
N GLU A 32 -16.30 16.61 3.93
CA GLU A 32 -14.95 16.47 4.48
C GLU A 32 -13.87 16.36 3.38
N GLY A 33 -14.28 16.25 2.12
CA GLY A 33 -13.40 16.00 0.99
C GLY A 33 -13.03 14.51 0.81
N LEU A 34 -12.37 14.19 -0.30
CA LEU A 34 -11.95 12.83 -0.62
C LEU A 34 -10.42 12.74 -0.59
N SER A 35 -9.90 11.76 0.16
CA SER A 35 -8.49 11.40 0.16
C SER A 35 -8.32 9.95 -0.28
N GLY A 36 -7.34 9.68 -1.11
CA GLY A 36 -7.08 8.34 -1.62
C GLY A 36 -5.71 8.25 -2.28
N PHE A 37 -5.23 7.02 -2.45
CA PHE A 37 -3.99 6.72 -3.14
C PHE A 37 -4.27 5.97 -4.43
N GLN A 38 -3.61 6.38 -5.50
CA GLN A 38 -3.59 5.64 -6.75
C GLN A 38 -2.15 5.30 -7.12
N LEU A 39 -1.85 4.01 -7.21
CA LEU A 39 -0.53 3.50 -7.56
C LEU A 39 -0.59 2.71 -8.86
N TRP A 40 0.31 3.03 -9.80
CA TRP A 40 0.43 2.32 -11.06
C TRP A 40 1.62 1.38 -11.03
N VAL A 41 1.36 0.08 -11.19
CA VAL A 41 2.38 -0.95 -11.26
C VAL A 41 2.52 -1.41 -12.70
N ASN A 42 3.74 -1.29 -13.25
CA ASN A 42 3.99 -1.65 -14.64
C ASN A 42 3.89 -3.16 -14.85
N LEU A 43 3.30 -3.57 -15.98
CA LEU A 43 3.36 -4.96 -16.44
C LEU A 43 4.60 -5.19 -17.31
N PRO A 44 5.36 -6.28 -17.08
CA PRO A 44 6.40 -6.75 -17.99
C PRO A 44 5.88 -6.87 -19.43
N LYS A 45 6.75 -6.66 -20.43
CA LYS A 45 6.38 -6.66 -21.86
C LYS A 45 5.49 -7.84 -22.26
N LYS A 46 5.81 -9.05 -21.81
CA LYS A 46 5.08 -10.29 -22.13
C LYS A 46 3.64 -10.33 -21.57
N LEU A 47 3.33 -9.51 -20.56
CA LEU A 47 2.04 -9.46 -19.86
C LEU A 47 1.20 -8.24 -20.26
N LYS A 48 1.74 -7.30 -21.04
CA LYS A 48 1.03 -6.08 -21.44
C LYS A 48 -0.25 -6.34 -22.23
N MET A 49 -0.41 -7.50 -22.86
CA MET A 49 -1.61 -7.89 -23.60
C MET A 49 -2.48 -8.92 -22.86
N THR A 50 -2.26 -9.13 -21.55
CA THR A 50 -3.11 -10.02 -20.76
C THR A 50 -4.56 -9.54 -20.76
N LYS A 51 -5.49 -10.46 -20.51
CA LYS A 51 -6.91 -10.09 -20.29
C LYS A 51 -7.01 -9.14 -19.09
N PRO A 52 -7.80 -8.06 -19.18
CA PRO A 52 -8.03 -7.18 -18.05
C PRO A 52 -8.63 -7.94 -16.86
N ARG A 53 -8.27 -7.54 -15.65
CA ARG A 53 -8.74 -8.15 -14.40
C ARG A 53 -9.03 -7.06 -13.37
N TYR A 54 -10.03 -7.30 -12.54
CA TYR A 54 -10.51 -6.38 -11.52
C TYR A 54 -10.69 -7.15 -10.21
N GLN A 55 -10.17 -6.61 -9.11
CA GLN A 55 -10.42 -7.08 -7.75
C GLN A 55 -10.84 -5.88 -6.91
N GLU A 56 -11.97 -5.99 -6.23
CA GLU A 56 -12.44 -5.02 -5.25
C GLU A 56 -12.44 -5.69 -3.89
N VAL A 57 -11.89 -5.00 -2.90
CA VAL A 57 -11.81 -5.48 -1.53
C VAL A 57 -12.40 -4.40 -0.63
N LYS A 58 -13.41 -4.77 0.15
CA LYS A 58 -14.00 -3.89 1.15
C LYS A 58 -13.08 -3.74 2.35
N ALA A 59 -13.09 -2.57 2.99
CA ALA A 59 -12.22 -2.25 4.12
C ALA A 59 -12.25 -3.32 5.23
N ASP A 60 -13.42 -3.88 5.53
CA ASP A 60 -13.64 -4.92 6.54
C ASP A 60 -13.10 -6.32 6.16
N LYS A 61 -12.68 -6.49 4.90
CA LYS A 61 -12.04 -7.72 4.39
C LYS A 61 -10.54 -7.61 4.30
N ILE A 62 -9.96 -6.44 4.58
CA ILE A 62 -8.52 -6.26 4.57
C ILE A 62 -7.96 -6.88 5.85
N PRO A 63 -7.08 -7.89 5.75
CA PRO A 63 -6.51 -8.52 6.91
C PRO A 63 -5.50 -7.58 7.56
N VAL A 64 -5.48 -7.60 8.89
CA VAL A 64 -4.67 -6.70 9.71
C VAL A 64 -3.70 -7.52 10.55
N TYR A 65 -2.42 -7.16 10.46
CA TYR A 65 -1.38 -7.62 11.38
C TYR A 65 -1.22 -6.57 12.49
N GLU A 66 -1.31 -6.98 13.75
CA GLU A 66 -1.15 -6.09 14.91
C GLU A 66 -0.11 -6.65 15.88
N LYS A 67 0.92 -5.86 16.19
CA LYS A 67 1.97 -6.23 17.15
C LYS A 67 2.72 -5.00 17.65
N ASP A 68 3.01 -4.93 18.95
CA ASP A 68 3.91 -3.95 19.56
C ASP A 68 3.64 -2.48 19.16
N GLY A 69 2.35 -2.08 19.13
CA GLY A 69 1.92 -0.73 18.74
C GLY A 69 1.89 -0.47 17.22
N ALA A 70 2.16 -1.50 16.41
CA ALA A 70 2.06 -1.44 14.96
C ALA A 70 0.77 -2.12 14.47
N LYS A 71 -0.02 -1.41 13.65
CA LYS A 71 -1.22 -1.91 12.98
C LYS A 71 -1.05 -1.80 11.47
N ILE A 72 -0.97 -2.94 10.79
CA ILE A 72 -0.64 -3.03 9.37
C ILE A 72 -1.80 -3.68 8.64
N LYS A 73 -2.48 -2.92 7.78
CA LYS A 73 -3.39 -3.48 6.79
C LYS A 73 -2.58 -4.04 5.63
N VAL A 74 -2.69 -5.34 5.38
CA VAL A 74 -1.94 -6.02 4.31
C VAL A 74 -2.78 -5.97 3.02
N ILE A 75 -2.50 -4.98 2.16
CA ILE A 75 -3.20 -4.81 0.87
C ILE A 75 -2.75 -5.88 -0.11
N ALA A 76 -1.43 -6.04 -0.26
CA ALA A 76 -0.79 -7.08 -1.07
C ALA A 76 0.52 -7.54 -0.41
N GLY A 77 0.92 -8.78 -0.66
CA GLY A 77 2.11 -9.38 -0.03
C GLY A 77 1.80 -10.12 1.27
N GLU A 78 2.74 -10.11 2.21
CA GLU A 78 2.62 -10.84 3.47
C GLU A 78 3.39 -10.14 4.61
N VAL A 79 2.82 -10.12 5.81
CA VAL A 79 3.45 -9.62 7.04
C VAL A 79 3.24 -10.63 8.16
N GLY A 80 4.32 -11.22 8.68
CA GLY A 80 4.21 -12.33 9.63
C GLY A 80 3.54 -13.53 8.96
N ASP A 81 2.42 -13.97 9.50
CA ASP A 81 1.54 -15.01 8.96
C ASP A 81 0.30 -14.45 8.22
N VAL A 82 0.20 -13.12 8.11
CA VAL A 82 -0.96 -12.43 7.54
C VAL A 82 -0.72 -12.14 6.06
N LYS A 83 -1.51 -12.79 5.20
CA LYS A 83 -1.47 -12.61 3.74
C LYS A 83 -2.37 -11.47 3.30
N GLY A 84 -1.96 -10.75 2.25
CA GLY A 84 -2.68 -9.61 1.73
C GLY A 84 -4.02 -9.95 1.06
N ALA A 85 -4.93 -8.99 1.07
CA ALA A 85 -6.27 -9.16 0.51
C ALA A 85 -6.28 -9.28 -1.02
N VAL A 86 -5.35 -8.60 -1.70
CA VAL A 86 -5.21 -8.62 -3.14
C VAL A 86 -4.14 -9.64 -3.53
N SER A 87 -4.51 -10.58 -4.40
CA SER A 87 -3.65 -11.68 -4.83
C SER A 87 -3.52 -11.76 -6.36
N GLU A 88 -2.67 -12.69 -6.80
CA GLU A 88 -2.38 -12.94 -8.22
C GLU A 88 -1.89 -11.67 -8.96
N ILE A 89 -1.02 -10.91 -8.30
CA ILE A 89 -0.40 -9.72 -8.87
C ILE A 89 0.93 -10.14 -9.49
N TYR A 90 1.11 -9.89 -10.79
CA TYR A 90 2.30 -10.33 -11.53
C TYR A 90 3.64 -9.77 -11.05
N ALA A 91 3.63 -8.61 -10.40
CA ALA A 91 4.83 -7.97 -9.87
C ALA A 91 5.15 -8.39 -8.43
N GLU A 92 4.29 -9.22 -7.81
CA GLU A 92 4.43 -9.70 -6.43
C GLU A 92 4.77 -8.59 -5.41
N PRO A 93 4.08 -7.43 -5.43
CA PRO A 93 4.43 -6.32 -4.54
C PRO A 93 4.02 -6.61 -3.10
N ASN A 94 4.81 -6.09 -2.16
CA ASN A 94 4.30 -5.77 -0.82
C ASN A 94 3.69 -4.38 -0.88
N TYR A 95 2.40 -4.26 -0.56
CA TYR A 95 1.72 -2.98 -0.41
C TYR A 95 0.98 -3.00 0.92
N LEU A 96 1.40 -2.12 1.83
CA LEU A 96 0.99 -2.10 3.21
C LEU A 96 0.49 -0.69 3.55
N ASP A 97 -0.64 -0.61 4.26
CA ASP A 97 -1.07 0.60 4.99
C ASP A 97 -0.65 0.41 6.45
N VAL A 98 0.32 1.21 6.89
CA VAL A 98 1.03 1.04 8.17
C VAL A 98 0.67 2.20 9.09
N THR A 99 0.05 1.88 10.22
CA THR A 99 -0.16 2.82 11.34
C THR A 99 0.70 2.37 12.50
N LEU A 100 1.49 3.29 13.06
CA LEU A 100 2.33 3.05 14.22
C LEU A 100 1.89 4.00 15.35
N GLU A 101 1.72 3.46 16.55
CA GLU A 101 1.60 4.26 17.76
C GLU A 101 2.89 5.08 18.01
N ALA A 102 2.80 6.14 18.81
CA ALA A 102 3.94 6.98 19.14
C ALA A 102 5.11 6.14 19.68
N ASN A 103 6.31 6.35 19.13
CA ASN A 103 7.53 5.60 19.43
C ASN A 103 7.52 4.10 19.07
N ALA A 104 6.44 3.56 18.51
CA ALA A 104 6.40 2.18 18.08
C ALA A 104 7.34 1.94 16.89
N GLU A 105 7.84 0.71 16.79
CA GLU A 105 8.76 0.29 15.75
C GLU A 105 8.15 -0.84 14.92
N PHE A 106 8.38 -0.80 13.62
CA PHE A 106 8.01 -1.86 12.69
C PHE A 106 9.18 -2.19 11.79
N THR A 107 9.50 -3.48 11.67
CA THR A 107 10.52 -3.97 10.73
C THR A 107 9.86 -4.85 9.69
N HIS A 108 10.05 -4.52 8.42
CA HIS A 108 9.53 -5.29 7.31
C HIS A 108 10.67 -5.80 6.44
N GLN A 109 10.62 -7.09 6.11
CA GLN A 109 11.58 -7.70 5.19
C GLN A 109 11.27 -7.26 3.76
N ILE A 110 12.29 -6.92 3.00
CA ILE A 110 12.18 -6.53 1.60
C ILE A 110 12.79 -7.66 0.77
N THR A 111 12.01 -8.20 -0.16
CA THR A 111 12.50 -9.19 -1.11
C THR A 111 13.67 -8.61 -1.90
N LEU A 112 14.81 -9.30 -1.92
CA LEU A 112 16.01 -8.85 -2.62
C LEU A 112 15.71 -8.52 -4.09
N GLY A 113 16.12 -7.33 -4.53
CA GLY A 113 15.89 -6.83 -5.88
C GLY A 113 14.56 -6.09 -6.08
N HIS A 114 13.70 -6.00 -5.05
CA HIS A 114 12.57 -5.09 -5.07
C HIS A 114 13.04 -3.65 -4.81
N ASN A 115 12.45 -2.71 -5.54
CA ASN A 115 12.49 -1.30 -5.16
C ASN A 115 11.46 -1.06 -4.06
N ALA A 116 11.80 -0.24 -3.06
CA ALA A 116 10.91 0.08 -1.96
C ALA A 116 10.88 1.59 -1.69
N PHE A 117 9.72 2.07 -1.25
CA PHE A 117 9.52 3.43 -0.80
C PHE A 117 8.43 3.46 0.29
N ALA A 118 8.45 4.49 1.12
CA ALA A 118 7.39 4.79 2.06
C ALA A 118 6.81 6.18 1.75
N TYR A 119 5.50 6.32 1.83
CA TYR A 119 4.84 7.62 1.75
C TYR A 119 4.23 7.94 3.11
N ILE A 120 4.73 8.98 3.76
CA ILE A 120 4.24 9.42 5.06
C ILE A 120 3.03 10.32 4.81
N PHE A 121 1.84 9.77 5.01
CA PHE A 121 0.58 10.49 4.86
C PHE A 121 0.31 11.42 6.03
N ASP A 122 0.52 10.90 7.25
CA ASP A 122 0.31 11.62 8.50
C ASP A 122 1.42 11.31 9.51
N GLY A 123 1.68 12.26 10.42
CA GLY A 123 2.73 12.16 11.43
C GLY A 123 4.16 12.23 10.90
N SER A 124 5.08 11.57 11.61
CA SER A 124 6.49 11.53 11.25
C SER A 124 7.14 10.19 11.63
N ALA A 125 8.21 9.82 10.92
CA ALA A 125 8.93 8.58 11.20
C ALA A 125 10.42 8.66 10.85
N ASP A 126 11.23 7.87 11.56
CA ASP A 126 12.63 7.56 11.27
C ASP A 126 12.71 6.23 10.50
N PHE A 127 13.60 6.16 9.50
CA PHE A 127 13.77 5.02 8.59
C PHE A 127 15.19 4.45 8.58
N ASP A 128 16.14 5.08 9.28
CA ASP A 128 17.57 4.71 9.23
C ASP A 128 18.24 4.65 10.61
N GLU A 129 17.43 4.69 11.69
CA GLU A 129 17.87 4.63 13.09
C GLU A 129 18.79 5.79 13.49
N SER A 130 18.86 6.85 12.68
CA SER A 130 19.65 8.05 12.99
C SER A 130 18.95 8.96 14.00
N GLY A 131 17.67 8.72 14.30
CA GLY A 131 16.80 9.61 15.06
C GLY A 131 16.26 10.79 14.25
N ASN A 132 16.57 10.87 12.95
CA ASN A 132 16.08 11.94 12.09
C ASN A 132 14.66 11.64 11.62
N LEU A 133 13.67 12.30 12.23
CA LEU A 133 12.28 12.17 11.84
C LEU A 133 12.02 12.87 10.49
N VAL A 134 11.39 12.13 9.58
CA VAL A 134 10.82 12.65 8.35
C VAL A 134 9.33 12.91 8.60
N ALA A 135 8.90 14.17 8.48
CA ALA A 135 7.50 14.56 8.66
C ALA A 135 6.70 14.49 7.36
N ASN A 136 5.39 14.28 7.48
CA ASN A 136 4.46 14.30 6.36
C ASN A 136 4.31 15.72 5.73
N PRO A 137 3.89 15.81 4.45
CA PRO A 137 3.83 14.74 3.46
C PRO A 137 5.21 14.52 2.82
N LYS A 138 5.68 13.27 2.79
CA LYS A 138 6.98 12.94 2.17
C LYS A 138 6.98 11.55 1.55
N LEU A 139 7.58 11.46 0.36
CA LEU A 139 8.01 10.19 -0.22
C LEU A 139 9.48 9.92 0.18
N VAL A 140 9.72 8.80 0.86
CA VAL A 140 11.04 8.31 1.23
C VAL A 140 11.38 7.15 0.31
N ILE A 141 12.42 7.31 -0.51
CA ILE A 141 12.94 6.23 -1.37
C ILE A 141 13.96 5.46 -0.56
N LEU A 142 13.77 4.14 -0.44
CA LEU A 142 14.66 3.27 0.30
C LEU A 142 15.78 2.77 -0.62
N THR A 143 16.99 2.69 -0.10
CA THR A 143 18.13 2.09 -0.81
C THR A 143 18.10 0.57 -0.69
N ASP A 144 18.99 -0.10 -1.43
CA ASP A 144 19.14 -1.55 -1.36
C ASP A 144 19.34 -2.04 0.08
N GLY A 145 18.59 -3.07 0.45
CA GLY A 145 18.59 -3.70 1.76
C GLY A 145 17.62 -4.88 1.77
N ASP A 146 17.76 -5.76 2.74
CA ASP A 146 16.90 -6.92 2.97
C ASP A 146 15.75 -6.62 3.95
N PHE A 147 15.76 -5.45 4.59
CA PHE A 147 14.65 -4.96 5.42
C PHE A 147 14.62 -3.43 5.48
N VAL A 148 13.50 -2.91 5.97
CA VAL A 148 13.36 -1.53 6.46
C VAL A 148 12.87 -1.58 7.90
N LYS A 149 13.48 -0.73 8.74
CA LYS A 149 13.01 -0.48 10.10
C LYS A 149 12.44 0.93 10.15
N ILE A 150 11.23 1.05 10.67
CA ILE A 150 10.48 2.29 10.74
C ILE A 150 10.14 2.54 12.20
N LYS A 151 10.42 3.74 12.70
CA LYS A 151 10.05 4.16 14.04
C LYS A 151 9.18 5.40 13.96
N ALA A 152 8.00 5.36 14.58
CA ALA A 152 7.13 6.53 14.68
C ALA A 152 7.75 7.61 15.57
N GLY A 153 7.49 8.87 15.21
CA GLY A 153 7.75 10.00 16.09
C GLY A 153 6.90 9.97 17.36
N GLU A 154 7.11 10.96 18.23
CA GLU A 154 6.45 11.05 19.53
C GLU A 154 5.01 11.59 19.48
N ASN A 155 4.56 12.11 18.33
CA ASN A 155 3.23 12.69 18.12
C ASN A 155 2.58 12.19 16.85
#